data_AF-A0A537Q4Z7-F1
#
_entry.id   AF-A0A537Q4Z7-F1
#
_cell.length_a   1.000
_cell.length_b   1.000
_cell.length_c   1.000
_cell.angle_alpha   90.00
_cell.angle_beta   90.00
_cell.angle_gamma   90.00
#
_symmetry.space_group_name_H-M   'P 1'
#
loop_
_entity.id
_entity.type
_entity.pdbx_description
1 polymer ?
#
loop_
_entity_poly.entity_id
_entity_poly.type
_entity_poly.pdbx_seq_one_letter_code
_entity_poly.pdbx_strand_id
1 'polypeptide(L)'
;MADTVRVLSTLALKGAVHRLADQYEASTATRIDADFAPTLALLDRVRGGENADVLILTREGLGALVGEGRVVATSCVDLARSFVGIAVRQGFPHPNIASEAALRTALLGARSVAYSRLGASGILFAQLIERMGIGAEVNARATITPSGFTAERLVTGEADLAVQQISELKQITGIEVVGAIPLELQTPAIFSAGRMAASMKTDQSDRLLMYLASPEVAPILRDTGLEP
;
A
#
# COMPACT_ATOMS: atom_id res chain seq x y z
N MET A 1 3.27 -29.61 -14.20
CA MET A 1 3.89 -28.75 -13.16
C MET A 1 3.04 -27.50 -13.13
N ALA A 2 2.61 -27.01 -11.95
CA ALA A 2 1.79 -25.81 -11.90
C ALA A 2 2.60 -24.63 -12.45
N ASP A 3 2.04 -23.89 -13.41
CA ASP A 3 2.64 -22.67 -13.93
C ASP A 3 2.58 -21.60 -12.84
N THR A 4 3.74 -21.16 -12.35
CA THR A 4 3.81 -20.10 -11.32
C THR A 4 3.98 -18.75 -12.00
N VAL A 5 3.24 -17.71 -11.60
CA VAL A 5 3.46 -16.30 -11.99
C VAL A 5 4.09 -15.56 -10.81
N ARG A 6 5.26 -14.96 -11.03
CA ARG A 6 5.97 -14.18 -10.00
C ARG A 6 5.41 -12.76 -9.95
N VAL A 7 4.97 -12.32 -8.78
CA VAL A 7 4.38 -11.00 -8.57
C VAL A 7 5.22 -10.21 -7.56
N LEU A 8 5.57 -8.97 -7.89
CA LEU A 8 6.08 -8.01 -6.93
C LEU A 8 5.02 -6.94 -6.68
N SER A 9 4.54 -6.84 -5.45
CA SER A 9 3.40 -5.98 -5.11
C SER A 9 3.72 -5.04 -3.95
N THR A 10 3.12 -3.84 -3.97
CA THR A 10 3.13 -3.00 -2.77
C THR A 10 2.47 -3.71 -1.58
N LEU A 11 2.89 -3.35 -0.37
CA LEU A 11 2.27 -3.81 0.89
C LEU A 11 0.78 -3.43 0.97
N ALA A 12 0.36 -2.34 0.33
CA ALA A 12 -1.03 -1.89 0.30
C ALA A 12 -1.99 -2.89 -0.35
N LEU A 13 -1.49 -3.73 -1.25
CA LEU A 13 -2.28 -4.77 -1.91
C LEU A 13 -2.11 -6.15 -1.26
N LYS A 14 -1.27 -6.31 -0.22
CA LYS A 14 -0.93 -7.62 0.36
C LYS A 14 -2.16 -8.43 0.78
N GLY A 15 -3.06 -7.82 1.54
CA GLY A 15 -4.28 -8.49 2.00
C GLY A 15 -5.19 -8.93 0.85
N ALA A 16 -5.31 -8.11 -0.19
CA ALA A 16 -6.11 -8.41 -1.38
C ALA A 16 -5.46 -9.51 -2.22
N VAL A 17 -4.18 -9.36 -2.55
CA VAL A 17 -3.42 -10.30 -3.39
C VAL A 17 -3.43 -11.70 -2.79
N HIS A 18 -3.26 -11.86 -1.47
CA HIS A 18 -3.37 -13.17 -0.83
C HIS A 18 -4.75 -13.83 -1.06
N ARG A 19 -5.85 -13.11 -0.78
CA ARG A 19 -7.20 -13.67 -0.96
C ARG A 19 -7.55 -13.93 -2.42
N LEU A 20 -7.11 -13.04 -3.30
CA LEU A 20 -7.35 -13.16 -4.75
C LEU A 20 -6.51 -14.27 -5.37
N ALA A 21 -5.30 -14.52 -4.86
CA ALA A 21 -4.47 -15.65 -5.26
C ALA A 21 -5.18 -16.97 -4.96
N ASP A 22 -5.69 -17.17 -3.75
CA ASP A 22 -6.40 -18.40 -3.40
C ASP A 22 -7.55 -18.71 -4.38
N GLN A 23 -8.33 -17.69 -4.77
CA GLN A 23 -9.42 -17.81 -5.74
C GLN A 23 -8.94 -18.06 -7.17
N TYR A 24 -7.88 -17.37 -7.59
CA TYR A 24 -7.30 -17.52 -8.92
C TYR A 24 -6.67 -18.91 -9.11
N GLU A 25 -5.92 -19.39 -8.11
CA GLU A 25 -5.26 -20.69 -8.14
C GLU A 25 -6.27 -21.84 -8.22
N ALA A 26 -7.37 -21.73 -7.46
CA ALA A 26 -8.46 -22.70 -7.48
C ALA A 26 -9.15 -22.81 -8.86
N SER A 27 -9.15 -21.74 -9.65
CA SER A 27 -9.82 -21.69 -10.95
C SER A 27 -8.89 -21.90 -12.15
N THR A 28 -7.58 -21.67 -12.01
CA THR A 28 -6.66 -21.58 -13.17
C THR A 28 -5.45 -22.51 -13.16
N ALA A 29 -5.28 -23.37 -12.15
CA ALA A 29 -4.09 -24.23 -11.97
C ALA A 29 -2.74 -23.48 -12.07
N THR A 30 -2.77 -22.15 -11.99
CA THR A 30 -1.65 -21.23 -12.10
C THR A 30 -1.39 -20.66 -10.73
N ARG A 31 -0.21 -20.91 -10.16
CA ARG A 31 0.19 -20.45 -8.83
C ARG A 31 0.63 -18.98 -8.88
N ILE A 32 0.29 -18.19 -7.87
CA ILE A 32 0.83 -16.85 -7.67
C ILE A 32 1.93 -16.93 -6.61
N ASP A 33 3.16 -16.60 -7.01
CA ASP A 33 4.27 -16.39 -6.07
C ASP A 33 4.49 -14.90 -5.88
N ALA A 34 4.01 -14.35 -4.76
CA ALA A 34 4.03 -12.93 -4.50
C ALA A 34 5.04 -12.54 -3.41
N ASP A 35 5.77 -11.45 -3.62
CA ASP A 35 6.54 -10.77 -2.58
C ASP A 35 6.16 -9.29 -2.49
N PHE A 36 6.30 -8.73 -1.29
CA PHE A 36 5.75 -7.45 -0.93
C PHE A 36 6.77 -6.51 -0.31
N ALA A 37 6.86 -5.29 -0.84
CA ALA A 37 7.69 -4.23 -0.28
C ALA A 37 7.09 -2.84 -0.58
N PRO A 38 7.58 -1.76 0.07
CA PRO A 38 7.19 -0.41 -0.30
C PRO A 38 7.53 -0.08 -1.75
N THR A 39 6.77 0.83 -2.39
CA THR A 39 6.92 1.18 -3.81
C THR A 39 8.36 1.54 -4.17
N LEU A 40 9.02 2.42 -3.40
CA LEU A 40 10.40 2.82 -3.72
C LEU A 40 11.37 1.64 -3.65
N ALA A 41 11.22 0.75 -2.67
CA ALA A 41 12.05 -0.45 -2.56
C ALA A 41 11.83 -1.41 -3.74
N LEU A 42 10.60 -1.55 -4.24
CA LEU A 42 10.32 -2.35 -5.43
C LEU A 42 10.91 -1.74 -6.70
N LEU A 43 10.85 -0.41 -6.84
CA LEU A 43 11.52 0.28 -7.95
C LEU A 43 13.03 0.02 -7.94
N ASP A 44 13.66 0.12 -6.77
CA ASP A 44 15.10 -0.14 -6.61
C ASP A 44 15.45 -1.59 -6.94
N ARG A 45 14.65 -2.55 -6.47
CA ARG A 45 14.81 -3.99 -6.77
C ARG A 45 14.73 -4.28 -8.27
N VAL A 46 13.70 -3.76 -8.95
CA VAL A 46 13.51 -3.95 -10.40
C VAL A 46 14.63 -3.28 -11.19
N ARG A 47 15.06 -2.08 -10.80
CA ARG A 47 16.21 -1.40 -11.43
C ARG A 47 17.53 -2.12 -11.16
N GLY A 48 17.66 -2.77 -10.01
CA GLY A 48 18.75 -3.66 -9.63
C GLY A 48 18.75 -5.01 -10.34
N GLY A 49 17.75 -5.29 -11.21
CA GLY A 49 17.70 -6.49 -12.04
C GLY A 49 16.90 -7.64 -11.47
N GLU A 50 16.14 -7.44 -10.39
CA GLU A 50 15.18 -8.45 -9.96
C GLU A 50 14.10 -8.66 -11.02
N ASN A 51 13.86 -9.92 -11.36
CA ASN A 51 12.88 -10.32 -12.35
C ASN A 51 11.57 -10.77 -11.68
N ALA A 52 10.46 -10.41 -12.31
CA ALA A 52 9.12 -10.89 -12.01
C ALA A 52 8.30 -10.96 -13.30
N ASP A 53 7.08 -11.47 -13.20
CA ASP A 53 6.15 -11.55 -14.31
C ASP A 53 5.19 -10.34 -14.29
N VAL A 54 4.63 -10.03 -13.12
CA VAL A 54 3.71 -8.90 -12.89
C VAL A 54 4.22 -8.01 -11.77
N LEU A 55 4.09 -6.70 -11.96
CA LEU A 55 4.33 -5.69 -10.93
C LEU A 55 3.00 -5.05 -10.53
N ILE A 56 2.81 -4.80 -9.23
CA ILE A 56 1.70 -4.02 -8.68
C ILE A 56 2.29 -2.88 -7.84
N LEU A 57 2.25 -1.66 -8.39
CA LEU A 57 2.88 -0.46 -7.84
C LEU A 57 1.88 0.69 -7.79
N THR A 58 2.23 1.81 -7.16
CA THR A 58 1.45 3.03 -7.42
C THR A 58 1.49 3.35 -8.91
N ARG A 59 0.45 3.98 -9.44
CA ARG A 59 0.35 4.35 -10.86
C ARG A 59 1.59 5.10 -11.33
N GLU A 60 2.10 6.01 -10.51
CA GLU A 60 3.32 6.78 -10.81
C GLU A 60 4.57 5.89 -10.84
N GLY A 61 4.70 4.96 -9.88
CA GLY A 61 5.81 4.02 -9.84
C GLY A 61 5.80 3.05 -11.03
N LEU A 62 4.62 2.52 -11.37
CA LEU A 62 4.47 1.68 -12.56
C LEU A 62 4.76 2.47 -13.84
N GLY A 63 4.25 3.70 -13.94
CA GLY A 63 4.50 4.61 -15.06
C GLY A 63 5.98 4.93 -15.25
N ALA A 64 6.75 5.08 -14.17
CA ALA A 64 8.21 5.24 -14.27
C ALA A 64 8.87 4.02 -14.93
N LEU A 65 8.50 2.81 -14.52
CA LEU A 65 9.04 1.58 -15.13
C LEU A 65 8.57 1.36 -16.58
N VAL A 66 7.38 1.86 -16.95
CA VAL A 66 6.95 1.93 -18.35
C VAL A 66 7.85 2.87 -19.15
N GLY A 67 8.14 4.07 -18.63
CA GLY A 67 9.05 5.02 -19.27
C GLY A 67 10.49 4.49 -19.42
N GLU A 68 10.90 3.58 -18.53
CA GLU A 68 12.18 2.87 -18.61
C GLU A 68 12.15 1.63 -19.53
N GLY A 69 11.01 1.28 -20.13
CA GLY A 69 10.85 0.10 -20.98
C GLY A 69 10.88 -1.24 -20.22
N ARG A 70 10.74 -1.21 -18.90
CA ARG A 70 10.76 -2.41 -18.03
C ARG A 70 9.38 -3.05 -17.88
N VAL A 71 8.32 -2.28 -18.14
CA VAL A 71 6.91 -2.72 -18.11
C VAL A 71 6.26 -2.45 -19.46
N VAL A 72 5.43 -3.39 -19.92
CA VAL A 72 4.71 -3.26 -21.20
C VAL A 72 3.52 -2.32 -21.03
N ALA A 73 3.59 -1.14 -21.64
CA ALA A 73 2.57 -0.08 -21.48
C ALA A 73 1.13 -0.54 -21.74
N THR A 74 0.91 -1.37 -22.77
CA THR A 74 -0.42 -1.86 -23.16
C THR A 74 -0.99 -2.92 -22.20
N SER A 75 -0.18 -3.43 -21.27
CA SER A 75 -0.63 -4.37 -20.23
C SER A 75 -1.09 -3.67 -18.95
N CYS A 76 -0.83 -2.35 -18.82
CA CYS A 76 -1.09 -1.64 -17.58
C CYS A 76 -2.60 -1.48 -17.33
N VAL A 77 -3.03 -1.82 -16.12
CA VAL A 77 -4.40 -1.69 -15.64
C VAL A 77 -4.44 -1.09 -14.24
N ASP A 78 -5.42 -0.24 -13.95
CA ASP A 78 -5.70 0.18 -12.59
C ASP A 78 -6.50 -0.90 -11.87
N LEU A 79 -6.12 -1.19 -10.63
CA LEU A 79 -6.74 -2.21 -9.80
C LEU A 79 -7.63 -1.62 -8.71
N ALA A 80 -7.10 -0.60 -8.01
CA ALA A 80 -7.80 -0.02 -6.86
C ALA A 80 -7.19 1.32 -6.45
N ARG A 81 -7.87 2.01 -5.55
CA ARG A 81 -7.41 3.21 -4.85
C ARG A 81 -7.34 2.92 -3.35
N SER A 82 -6.45 3.61 -2.65
CA SER A 82 -6.40 3.59 -1.19
C SER A 82 -6.14 4.98 -0.63
N PHE A 83 -6.68 5.20 0.57
CA PHE A 83 -6.48 6.40 1.35
C PHE A 83 -5.53 6.15 2.51
N VAL A 84 -4.78 7.19 2.87
CA VAL A 84 -3.99 7.23 4.09
C VAL A 84 -4.93 7.45 5.26
N GLY A 85 -4.78 6.62 6.29
CA GLY A 85 -5.57 6.69 7.52
C GLY A 85 -4.70 6.70 8.76
N ILE A 86 -5.37 6.86 9.89
CA ILE A 86 -4.78 6.84 11.22
C ILE A 86 -5.39 5.71 12.02
N ALA A 87 -4.55 4.99 12.76
CA ALA A 87 -4.98 3.99 13.73
C ALA A 87 -4.44 4.29 15.12
N VAL A 88 -5.13 3.76 16.13
CA VAL A 88 -4.73 3.71 17.54
C VAL A 88 -4.67 2.25 17.98
N ARG A 89 -4.02 1.98 19.11
CA ARG A 89 -4.11 0.66 19.76
C ARG A 89 -5.56 0.37 20.16
N GLN A 90 -5.98 -0.89 20.10
CA GLN A 90 -7.33 -1.28 20.49
C GLN A 90 -7.67 -0.84 21.93
N GLY A 91 -8.87 -0.29 22.12
CA GLY A 91 -9.34 0.25 23.39
C GLY A 91 -8.79 1.63 23.78
N PHE A 92 -7.91 2.23 22.97
CA PHE A 92 -7.43 3.60 23.20
C PHE A 92 -8.41 4.62 22.60
N PRO A 93 -8.47 5.85 23.14
CA PRO A 93 -9.39 6.87 22.64
C PRO A 93 -9.06 7.26 21.20
N HIS A 94 -10.10 7.45 20.39
CA HIS A 94 -9.97 7.92 19.01
C HIS A 94 -9.77 9.44 19.02
N PRO A 95 -8.64 9.96 18.53
CA PRO A 95 -8.48 11.40 18.39
C PRO A 95 -9.42 11.94 17.32
N ASN A 96 -9.85 13.20 17.47
CA ASN A 96 -10.56 13.89 16.40
C ASN A 96 -9.59 14.21 15.26
N ILE A 97 -9.90 13.71 14.06
CA ILE A 97 -9.11 13.95 12.83
C ILE A 97 -9.97 14.55 11.70
N ALA A 98 -11.17 15.05 12.00
CA ALA A 98 -12.16 15.45 11.00
C ALA A 98 -11.83 16.74 10.21
N SER A 99 -10.77 17.46 10.59
CA SER A 99 -10.31 18.67 9.91
C SER A 99 -8.79 18.81 10.04
N GLU A 100 -8.18 19.68 9.24
CA GLU A 100 -6.75 19.97 9.33
C GLU A 100 -6.33 20.40 10.75
N ALA A 101 -7.11 21.27 11.38
CA ALA A 101 -6.83 21.73 12.74
C ALA A 101 -6.95 20.60 13.78
N ALA A 102 -7.97 19.74 13.66
CA ALA A 102 -8.16 18.61 14.56
C ALA A 102 -7.03 17.58 14.39
N LEU A 103 -6.71 17.24 13.14
CA LEU A 103 -5.59 16.35 12.80
C LEU A 103 -4.26 16.90 13.34
N ARG A 104 -3.98 18.19 13.12
CA ARG A 104 -2.78 18.84 13.66
C ARG A 104 -2.70 18.68 15.18
N THR A 105 -3.78 18.96 15.91
CA THR A 105 -3.83 18.80 17.37
C THR A 105 -3.61 17.34 17.77
N ALA A 106 -4.21 16.38 17.08
CA ALA A 106 -4.03 14.95 17.34
C ALA A 106 -2.56 14.52 17.17
N LEU A 107 -1.92 14.92 16.07
CA LEU A 107 -0.52 14.58 15.78
C LEU A 107 0.44 15.21 16.79
N LEU A 108 0.20 16.46 17.18
CA LEU A 108 1.01 17.14 18.17
C LEU A 108 0.80 16.58 19.58
N GLY A 109 -0.41 16.12 19.91
CA GLY A 109 -0.72 15.53 21.21
C GLY A 109 -0.17 14.11 21.41
N ALA A 110 0.20 13.41 20.35
CA ALA A 110 0.74 12.06 20.42
C ALA A 110 2.19 12.03 20.95
N ARG A 111 2.51 11.06 21.82
CA ARG A 111 3.88 10.85 22.33
C ARG A 111 4.83 10.37 21.23
N SER A 112 4.30 9.60 20.29
CA SER A 112 4.98 9.20 19.07
C SER A 112 3.96 8.89 17.98
N VAL A 113 4.32 9.23 16.74
CA VAL A 113 3.58 8.88 15.53
C VAL A 113 4.44 7.92 14.71
N ALA A 114 3.94 6.70 14.48
CA ALA A 114 4.56 5.73 13.61
C ALA A 114 4.18 5.99 12.15
N TYR A 115 5.18 6.16 11.29
CA TYR A 115 4.98 6.24 9.84
C TYR A 115 6.23 5.73 9.10
N SER A 116 6.15 5.55 7.77
CA SER A 116 7.28 5.09 6.94
C SER A 116 7.75 6.18 5.96
N ARG A 117 8.83 5.94 5.20
CA ARG A 117 9.32 6.91 4.18
C ARG A 117 9.42 6.36 2.77
N LEU A 118 9.25 5.04 2.59
CA LEU A 118 9.43 4.37 1.30
C LEU A 118 8.10 4.06 0.59
N GLY A 119 6.99 4.10 1.32
CA GLY A 119 5.64 3.85 0.80
C GLY A 119 4.89 5.14 0.49
N ALA A 120 3.87 5.03 -0.36
CA ALA A 120 3.02 6.16 -0.77
C ALA A 120 2.43 6.93 0.42
N SER A 121 1.94 6.21 1.43
CA SER A 121 1.36 6.80 2.65
C SER A 121 2.37 7.60 3.45
N GLY A 122 3.59 7.08 3.59
CA GLY A 122 4.68 7.72 4.30
C GLY A 122 5.18 9.01 3.64
N ILE A 123 5.33 8.98 2.31
CA ILE A 123 5.71 10.16 1.52
C ILE A 123 4.66 11.26 1.63
N LEU A 124 3.38 10.90 1.48
CA LEU A 124 2.26 11.82 1.65
C LEU A 124 2.26 12.44 3.05
N PHE A 125 2.38 11.61 4.09
CA PHE A 125 2.36 12.08 5.47
C PHE A 125 3.53 13.01 5.79
N ALA A 126 4.74 12.69 5.32
CA ALA A 126 5.90 13.56 5.48
C ALA A 126 5.66 14.95 4.85
N GLN A 127 5.13 14.99 3.62
CA GLN A 127 4.79 16.26 2.97
C GLN A 127 3.68 17.02 3.70
N LEU A 128 2.70 16.31 4.24
CA LEU A 128 1.57 16.88 4.98
C LEU A 128 2.04 17.61 6.25
N ILE A 129 2.87 16.99 7.07
CA ILE A 129 3.35 17.58 8.32
C ILE A 129 4.28 18.78 8.08
N GLU A 130 5.06 18.77 7.00
CA GLU A 130 5.86 19.92 6.57
C GLU A 130 4.96 21.08 6.14
N ARG A 131 3.94 20.83 5.31
CA ARG A 131 2.96 21.84 4.89
C ARG A 131 2.22 22.47 6.08
N MET A 132 1.88 21.67 7.09
CA MET A 132 1.25 22.13 8.32
C MET A 132 2.20 22.90 9.27
N GLY A 133 3.50 22.95 8.96
CA GLY A 133 4.52 23.58 9.81
C GLY A 133 4.78 22.84 11.12
N ILE A 134 4.44 21.54 11.20
CA ILE A 134 4.64 20.69 12.39
C ILE A 134 5.67 19.58 12.17
N GLY A 135 6.30 19.54 11.00
CA GLY A 135 7.22 18.49 10.58
C GLY A 135 8.34 18.26 11.59
N ALA A 136 9.07 19.31 11.97
CA ALA A 136 10.16 19.22 12.95
C ALA A 136 9.70 18.64 14.30
N GLU A 137 8.54 19.11 14.80
CA GLU A 137 8.03 18.70 16.10
C GLU A 137 7.56 17.23 16.10
N VAL A 138 6.82 16.81 15.07
CA VAL A 138 6.37 15.42 14.92
C VAL A 138 7.58 14.51 14.72
N ASN A 139 8.51 14.89 13.84
CA ASN A 139 9.68 14.08 13.50
C ASN A 139 10.66 13.90 14.67
N ALA A 140 10.72 14.85 15.62
CA ALA A 140 11.56 14.73 16.82
C ALA A 140 11.18 13.54 17.71
N ARG A 141 9.94 13.03 17.59
CA ARG A 141 9.39 11.92 18.38
C ARG A 141 8.79 10.79 17.54
N ALA A 142 8.95 10.82 16.22
CA ALA A 142 8.33 9.86 15.33
C ALA A 142 9.02 8.49 15.39
N THR A 143 8.22 7.42 15.39
CA THR A 143 8.71 6.05 15.21
C THR A 143 8.75 5.73 13.72
N ILE A 144 9.87 5.99 13.07
CA ILE A 144 10.01 5.77 11.62
C ILE A 144 10.26 4.29 11.34
N THR A 145 9.30 3.65 10.68
CA THR A 145 9.41 2.24 10.30
C THR A 145 10.09 2.11 8.92
N PRO A 146 11.20 1.36 8.80
CA PRO A 146 11.92 1.24 7.52
C PRO A 146 11.15 0.40 6.50
N SER A 147 10.39 -0.61 6.95
CA SER A 147 9.55 -1.48 6.13
C SER A 147 8.47 -2.17 6.96
N GLY A 148 7.42 -2.69 6.32
CA GLY A 148 6.34 -3.41 7.01
C GLY A 148 5.19 -2.51 7.46
N PHE A 149 4.47 -2.93 8.49
CA PHE A 149 3.23 -2.30 8.94
C PHE A 149 3.47 -1.40 10.16
N THR A 150 3.21 -0.11 10.00
CA THR A 150 3.38 0.92 11.05
C THR A 150 2.49 0.65 12.27
N ALA A 151 1.32 0.03 12.07
CA ALA A 151 0.40 -0.33 13.14
C ALA A 151 0.96 -1.39 14.11
N GLU A 152 2.01 -2.14 13.73
CA GLU A 152 2.73 -3.01 14.68
C GLU A 152 3.31 -2.20 15.85
N ARG A 153 3.72 -0.95 15.60
CA ARG A 153 4.28 -0.06 16.63
C ARG A 153 3.26 0.35 17.68
N LEU A 154 1.96 0.29 17.35
CA LEU A 154 0.87 0.50 18.32
C LEU A 154 0.77 -0.69 19.26
N VAL A 155 0.87 -1.90 18.72
CA VAL A 155 0.76 -3.16 19.48
C VAL A 155 1.93 -3.29 20.46
N THR A 156 3.15 -2.95 20.03
CA THR A 156 4.33 -2.95 20.90
C THR A 156 4.37 -1.78 21.89
N GLY A 157 3.53 -0.76 21.69
CA GLY A 157 3.50 0.44 22.53
C GLY A 157 4.59 1.47 22.23
N GLU A 158 5.28 1.33 21.10
CA GLU A 158 6.30 2.26 20.61
C GLU A 158 5.70 3.55 20.02
N ALA A 159 4.40 3.56 19.71
CA ALA A 159 3.70 4.74 19.19
C ALA A 159 2.25 4.82 19.69
N ASP A 160 1.69 6.03 19.70
CA ASP A 160 0.28 6.28 20.03
C ASP A 160 -0.61 6.29 18.79
N LEU A 161 -0.06 6.78 17.67
CA LEU A 161 -0.73 6.85 16.37
C LEU A 161 0.11 6.12 15.32
N ALA A 162 -0.55 5.41 14.40
CA ALA A 162 0.08 4.89 13.20
C ALA A 162 -0.57 5.49 11.96
N VAL A 163 0.25 5.90 11.00
CA VAL A 163 -0.17 6.47 9.72
C VAL A 163 0.28 5.56 8.58
N GLN A 164 -0.69 5.03 7.82
CA GLN A 164 -0.43 4.18 6.67
C GLN A 164 -1.65 4.12 5.74
N GLN A 165 -1.56 3.42 4.61
CA GLN A 165 -2.76 3.12 3.82
C GLN A 165 -3.75 2.32 4.68
N ILE A 166 -5.05 2.61 4.58
CA ILE A 166 -6.08 1.90 5.36
C ILE A 166 -6.04 0.39 5.11
N SER A 167 -5.75 -0.03 3.88
CA SER A 167 -5.62 -1.44 3.56
C SER A 167 -4.49 -2.15 4.32
N GLU A 168 -3.40 -1.43 4.59
CA GLU A 168 -2.27 -1.90 5.38
C GLU A 168 -2.59 -1.92 6.87
N LEU A 169 -3.27 -0.88 7.38
CA LEU A 169 -3.71 -0.83 8.78
C LEU A 169 -4.64 -2.01 9.12
N LYS A 170 -5.56 -2.35 8.21
CA LYS A 170 -6.47 -3.50 8.35
C LYS A 170 -5.77 -4.86 8.41
N GLN A 171 -4.47 -4.95 8.10
CA GLN A 171 -3.71 -6.20 8.23
C GLN A 171 -3.26 -6.49 9.65
N ILE A 172 -3.36 -5.52 10.57
CA ILE A 172 -2.88 -5.64 11.93
C ILE A 172 -4.04 -5.81 12.90
N THR A 173 -3.98 -6.86 13.71
CA THR A 173 -4.90 -7.10 14.83
C THR A 173 -4.47 -6.33 16.08
N GLY A 174 -5.40 -6.03 16.99
CA GLY A 174 -5.08 -5.31 18.23
C GLY A 174 -4.96 -3.79 18.07
N ILE A 175 -5.48 -3.27 16.96
CA ILE A 175 -5.58 -1.84 16.66
C ILE A 175 -7.01 -1.48 16.23
N GLU A 176 -7.33 -0.21 16.29
CA GLU A 176 -8.58 0.36 15.77
C GLU A 176 -8.23 1.46 14.76
N VAL A 177 -8.79 1.36 13.55
CA VAL A 177 -8.65 2.41 12.54
C VAL A 177 -9.59 3.55 12.90
N VAL A 178 -9.03 4.73 13.17
CA VAL A 178 -9.77 5.95 13.50
C VAL A 178 -10.51 6.47 12.27
N GLY A 179 -9.85 6.45 11.12
CA GLY A 179 -10.41 6.87 9.84
C GLY A 179 -9.35 7.33 8.86
N ALA A 180 -9.80 7.75 7.67
CA ALA A 180 -8.95 8.42 6.70
C ALA A 180 -8.55 9.81 7.20
N ILE A 181 -7.35 10.25 6.82
CA ILE A 181 -7.01 11.69 6.85
C ILE A 181 -8.07 12.45 6.01
N PRO A 182 -8.47 13.68 6.37
CA PRO A 182 -9.44 14.44 5.58
C PRO A 182 -9.10 14.46 4.09
N LEU A 183 -10.11 14.27 3.23
CA LEU A 183 -9.90 14.05 1.79
C LEU A 183 -9.27 15.27 1.12
N GLU A 184 -9.53 16.47 1.61
CA GLU A 184 -8.91 17.71 1.15
C GLU A 184 -7.41 17.82 1.47
N LEU A 185 -6.90 16.96 2.37
CA LEU A 185 -5.50 16.94 2.78
C LEU A 185 -4.69 15.84 2.08
N GLN A 186 -5.32 14.96 1.32
CA GLN A 186 -4.66 13.83 0.67
C GLN A 186 -5.16 13.59 -0.75
N THR A 187 -4.28 13.07 -1.59
CA THR A 187 -4.66 12.45 -2.86
C THR A 187 -4.63 10.93 -2.66
N PRO A 188 -5.69 10.19 -3.05
CA PRO A 188 -5.66 8.74 -2.95
C PRO A 188 -4.51 8.16 -3.78
N ALA A 189 -3.83 7.16 -3.24
CA ALA A 189 -2.86 6.39 -3.99
C ALA A 189 -3.61 5.45 -4.95
N ILE A 190 -3.24 5.48 -6.23
CA ILE A 190 -3.82 4.58 -7.23
C ILE A 190 -2.88 3.39 -7.41
N PHE A 191 -3.42 2.22 -7.07
CA PHE A 191 -3.05 0.84 -7.35
C PHE A 191 -3.03 0.47 -8.83
N SER A 192 -1.90 0.35 -9.52
CA SER A 192 -1.87 -0.17 -10.89
C SER A 192 -0.99 -1.42 -11.01
N ALA A 193 -1.32 -2.29 -11.95
CA ALA A 193 -0.55 -3.48 -12.27
C ALA A 193 -0.14 -3.51 -13.73
N GLY A 194 0.99 -4.15 -14.03
CA GLY A 194 1.47 -4.33 -15.39
C GLY A 194 2.47 -5.47 -15.51
N ARG A 195 2.59 -6.02 -16.71
CA ARG A 195 3.51 -7.11 -17.01
C ARG A 195 4.91 -6.57 -17.26
N MET A 196 5.92 -7.23 -16.70
CA MET A 196 7.31 -6.93 -17.01
C MET A 196 7.62 -7.28 -18.47
N ALA A 197 8.38 -6.41 -19.14
CA ALA A 197 8.80 -6.62 -20.54
C ALA A 197 9.66 -7.88 -20.71
N ALA A 198 10.40 -8.27 -19.66
CA ALA A 198 11.23 -9.47 -19.64
C ALA A 198 10.45 -10.77 -19.30
N SER A 199 9.15 -10.70 -18.99
CA SER A 199 8.38 -11.90 -18.63
C SER A 199 8.22 -12.82 -19.84
N MET A 200 8.59 -14.09 -19.67
CA MET A 200 8.36 -15.16 -20.64
C MET A 200 6.97 -15.79 -20.49
N LYS A 201 6.15 -15.35 -19.53
CA LYS A 201 4.82 -15.88 -19.22
C LYS A 201 3.74 -14.89 -19.62
N THR A 202 3.76 -14.48 -20.88
CA THR A 202 2.88 -13.41 -21.40
C THR A 202 1.41 -13.75 -21.19
N ASP A 203 0.95 -14.91 -21.66
CA ASP A 203 -0.45 -15.31 -21.56
C ASP A 203 -0.92 -15.46 -20.10
N GLN A 204 -0.11 -16.08 -19.23
CA GLN A 204 -0.47 -16.26 -17.83
C GLN A 204 -0.54 -14.93 -17.08
N SER A 205 0.40 -14.03 -17.36
CA SER A 205 0.43 -12.70 -16.77
C SER A 205 -0.72 -11.82 -17.24
N ASP A 206 -1.02 -11.83 -18.55
CA ASP A 206 -2.12 -11.04 -19.12
C ASP A 206 -3.48 -11.54 -18.62
N ARG A 207 -3.65 -12.86 -18.45
CA ARG A 207 -4.84 -13.44 -17.79
C ARG A 207 -4.94 -13.02 -16.32
N LEU A 208 -3.83 -13.04 -15.58
CA LEU A 208 -3.82 -12.59 -14.19
C LEU A 208 -4.19 -11.10 -14.08
N LEU A 209 -3.65 -10.24 -14.95
CA LEU A 209 -3.99 -8.82 -14.98
C LEU A 209 -5.48 -8.59 -15.28
N MET A 210 -6.05 -9.34 -16.24
CA MET A 210 -7.47 -9.28 -16.56
C MET A 210 -8.35 -9.72 -15.39
N TYR A 211 -7.95 -10.78 -14.68
CA TYR A 211 -8.63 -11.22 -13.45
C TYR A 211 -8.54 -10.17 -12.34
N LEU A 212 -7.36 -9.63 -12.04
CA LEU A 212 -7.17 -8.64 -10.98
C LEU A 212 -7.93 -7.33 -11.24
N ALA A 213 -8.21 -6.99 -12.51
CA ALA A 213 -8.99 -5.82 -12.91
C ALA A 213 -10.49 -6.12 -13.10
N SER A 214 -10.93 -7.36 -12.85
CA SER A 214 -12.31 -7.77 -13.12
C SER A 214 -13.29 -7.28 -12.03
N PRO A 215 -14.58 -7.09 -12.35
CA PRO A 215 -15.58 -6.68 -11.36
C PRO A 215 -15.78 -7.68 -10.21
N GLU A 216 -15.49 -8.96 -10.42
CA GLU A 216 -15.65 -10.03 -9.42
C GLU A 216 -14.69 -9.88 -8.23
N VAL A 217 -13.55 -9.20 -8.39
CA VAL A 217 -12.59 -8.96 -7.30
C VAL A 217 -12.99 -7.81 -6.37
N ALA A 218 -13.96 -6.98 -6.80
CA ALA A 218 -14.36 -5.75 -6.10
C ALA A 218 -14.79 -5.96 -4.62
N PRO A 219 -15.53 -7.02 -4.26
CA PRO A 219 -15.85 -7.30 -2.85
C PRO A 219 -14.59 -7.51 -1.98
N ILE A 220 -13.61 -8.26 -2.48
CA ILE A 220 -12.36 -8.53 -1.74
C ILE A 220 -11.55 -7.24 -1.57
N LEU A 221 -11.47 -6.40 -2.61
CA LEU A 221 -10.83 -5.10 -2.51
C LEU A 221 -11.47 -4.25 -1.39
N ARG A 222 -12.81 -4.14 -1.35
CA ARG A 222 -13.51 -3.38 -0.30
C ARG A 222 -13.27 -3.94 1.10
N ASP A 223 -13.37 -5.26 1.26
CA ASP A 223 -13.16 -5.92 2.55
C ASP A 223 -11.74 -5.66 3.09
N THR A 224 -10.77 -5.64 2.19
CA THR A 224 -9.36 -5.37 2.50
C THR A 224 -9.02 -3.89 2.64
N GLY A 225 -9.99 -2.98 2.49
CA GLY A 225 -9.81 -1.53 2.70
C GLY A 225 -9.33 -0.77 1.47
N LEU A 226 -9.50 -1.34 0.29
CA LEU A 226 -9.24 -0.71 -1.00
C LEU A 226 -10.56 -0.31 -1.67
N GLU A 227 -10.50 0.68 -2.56
CA GLU A 227 -11.63 1.09 -3.40
C GLU A 227 -11.40 0.66 -4.85
N PRO A 228 -12.24 -0.22 -5.43
CA PRO A 228 -12.20 -0.56 -6.85
C PRO A 228 -12.33 0.67 -7.77
#